data_AF-A0A101MQ84-F1
#
_entry.id   AF-A0A101MQ84-F1
#
_cell.length_a   1.000
_cell.length_b   1.000
_cell.length_c   1.000
_cell.angle_alpha   90.00
_cell.angle_beta   90.00
_cell.angle_gamma   90.00
#
_symmetry.space_group_name_H-M   'P 1'
#
loop_
_entity.id
_entity.type
_entity.pdbx_description
1 polymer ?
#
loop_
_entity_poly.entity_id
_entity_poly.type
_entity_poly.pdbx_seq_one_letter_code
_entity_poly.pdbx_strand_id
1 'polypeptide(L)'
;MSENEPIKLKLQGTPREIGLQHGRALREQIHSQISIYDFMFQNTSKLAWKDVREVATEFQPALQNLTPHLFTEMEGIAEGAGLDVLDIIALNCRSEIALGRFSDGCTTLSWKKSETSRVLS
;
A
#
# COMPACT_ATOMS: atom_id res chain seq x y z
N MET A 1 0.34 -20.10 23.83
CA MET A 1 -0.09 -18.86 23.16
C MET A 1 -1.01 -19.26 22.04
N SER A 2 -2.23 -18.72 21.97
CA SER A 2 -3.19 -19.07 20.92
C SER A 2 -2.64 -18.65 19.56
N GLU A 3 -2.65 -19.56 18.58
CA GLU A 3 -2.08 -19.38 17.23
C GLU A 3 -2.70 -18.25 16.38
N ASN A 4 -3.61 -17.44 16.94
CA ASN A 4 -4.41 -16.44 16.20
C ASN A 4 -4.32 -15.00 16.74
N GLU A 5 -3.40 -14.66 17.64
CA GLU A 5 -3.26 -13.26 18.07
C GLU A 5 -2.39 -12.47 17.08
N PRO A 6 -2.85 -11.32 16.56
CA PRO A 6 -2.04 -10.51 15.65
C PRO A 6 -0.78 -9.98 16.34
N ILE A 7 0.32 -9.92 15.58
CA ILE A 7 1.59 -9.37 16.06
C ILE A 7 1.39 -7.90 16.45
N LYS A 8 1.76 -7.56 17.69
CA LYS A 8 1.73 -6.19 18.21
C LYS A 8 3.15 -5.67 18.33
N LEU A 9 3.46 -4.57 17.67
CA LEU A 9 4.77 -3.91 17.71
C LEU A 9 4.65 -2.52 18.30
N LYS A 10 5.64 -2.11 19.08
CA LYS A 10 5.82 -0.73 19.53
C LYS A 10 7.14 -0.23 18.94
N LEU A 11 7.04 0.65 17.94
CA LEU A 11 8.16 1.21 17.20
C LEU A 11 8.34 2.68 17.60
N GLN A 12 9.57 3.14 17.70
CA GLN A 12 9.89 4.50 18.17
C GLN A 12 11.16 5.01 17.48
N GLY A 13 11.27 6.34 17.36
CA GLY A 13 12.43 7.01 16.78
C GLY A 13 12.04 7.96 15.65
N THR A 14 13.01 8.29 14.81
CA THR A 14 12.81 8.99 13.54
C THR A 14 12.02 8.10 12.55
N PRO A 15 11.44 8.67 11.48
CA PRO A 15 10.74 7.88 10.47
C PRO A 15 11.60 6.75 9.90
N ARG A 16 12.89 7.01 9.63
CA ARG A 16 13.82 5.98 9.14
C ARG A 16 14.00 4.84 10.15
N GLU A 17 14.17 5.16 11.43
CA GLU A 17 14.37 4.17 12.50
C GLU A 17 13.10 3.35 12.76
N ILE A 18 11.92 3.99 12.70
CA ILE A 18 10.63 3.30 12.78
C ILE A 18 10.50 2.32 11.62
N GLY A 19 10.76 2.77 10.39
CA GLY A 19 10.71 1.93 9.21
C GLY A 19 11.68 0.75 9.29
N LEU A 20 12.92 1.00 9.70
CA LEU A 20 13.94 -0.04 9.85
C LEU A 20 13.55 -1.11 10.87
N GLN A 21 12.99 -0.70 12.02
CA GLN A 21 12.48 -1.63 13.02
C GLN A 21 11.30 -2.44 12.48
N HIS A 22 10.36 -1.80 11.79
CA HIS A 22 9.22 -2.46 11.16
C HIS A 22 9.68 -3.51 10.16
N GLY A 23 10.50 -3.10 9.17
CA GLY A 23 10.99 -3.98 8.10
C GLY A 23 11.75 -5.20 8.64
N ARG A 24 12.55 -5.02 9.70
CA ARG A 24 13.24 -6.13 10.37
C ARG A 24 12.30 -7.04 11.12
N ALA A 25 11.36 -6.48 11.88
CA ALA A 25 10.44 -7.25 12.72
C ALA A 25 9.44 -8.07 11.90
N LEU A 26 9.02 -7.57 10.74
CA LEU A 26 7.98 -8.17 9.91
C LEU A 26 8.48 -8.61 8.52
N ARG A 27 9.80 -8.85 8.37
CA ARG A 27 10.42 -9.22 7.09
C ARG A 27 9.65 -10.34 6.38
N GLU A 28 9.46 -11.46 7.04
CA GLU A 28 8.79 -12.64 6.45
C GLU A 28 7.33 -12.33 6.03
N GLN A 29 6.61 -11.55 6.84
CA GLN A 29 5.24 -11.15 6.54
C GLN A 29 5.18 -10.21 5.34
N ILE A 30 6.12 -9.27 5.22
CA ILE A 30 6.20 -8.35 4.07
C ILE A 30 6.49 -9.12 2.77
N HIS A 31 7.45 -10.05 2.79
CA HIS A 31 7.74 -10.91 1.63
C HIS A 31 6.54 -11.79 1.25
N SER A 32 5.82 -12.32 2.24
CA SER A 32 4.57 -13.05 2.02
C SER A 32 3.49 -12.16 1.39
N GLN A 33 3.32 -10.93 1.87
CA GLN A 33 2.39 -9.97 1.27
C GLN A 33 2.72 -9.66 -0.19
N ILE A 34 3.99 -9.47 -0.53
CA ILE A 34 4.43 -9.29 -1.93
C ILE A 34 4.02 -10.49 -2.78
N SER A 35 4.25 -11.71 -2.29
CA SER A 35 3.88 -12.94 -3.01
C SER A 35 2.37 -13.04 -3.24
N ILE A 36 1.56 -12.68 -2.22
CA ILE A 36 0.09 -12.66 -2.31
C ILE A 36 -0.37 -11.62 -3.34
N TYR A 37 0.19 -10.42 -3.30
CA TYR A 37 -0.21 -9.34 -4.20
C TYR A 37 0.28 -9.57 -5.63
N ASP A 38 1.47 -10.15 -5.84
CA ASP A 38 1.93 -10.58 -7.16
C ASP A 38 0.94 -11.58 -7.79
N PHE A 39 0.54 -12.60 -7.03
CA PHE A 39 -0.49 -13.54 -7.49
C PHE A 39 -1.83 -12.85 -7.79
N MET A 40 -2.26 -11.92 -6.94
CA MET A 40 -3.50 -11.17 -7.15
C MET A 40 -3.44 -10.35 -8.44
N PHE A 41 -2.41 -9.52 -8.63
CA PHE A 41 -2.25 -8.68 -9.82
C PHE A 41 -2.10 -9.49 -11.12
N GLN A 42 -1.40 -10.62 -11.08
CA GLN A 42 -1.32 -11.53 -12.22
C GLN A 42 -2.69 -12.08 -12.61
N ASN A 43 -3.53 -12.42 -11.63
CA ASN A 43 -4.84 -12.99 -11.90
C ASN A 43 -5.86 -11.96 -12.36
N THR A 44 -5.89 -10.80 -11.71
CA THR A 44 -6.91 -9.77 -11.95
C THR A 44 -6.57 -8.85 -13.11
N SER A 45 -5.29 -8.58 -13.35
CA SER A 45 -4.84 -7.51 -14.25
C SER A 45 -3.72 -7.94 -15.20
N LYS A 46 -3.27 -9.21 -15.13
CA LYS A 46 -2.17 -9.77 -15.95
C LYS A 46 -0.84 -9.02 -15.81
N LEU A 47 -0.66 -8.31 -14.71
CA LEU A 47 0.59 -7.61 -14.39
C LEU A 47 1.45 -8.53 -13.53
N ALA A 48 2.71 -8.72 -13.92
CA ALA A 48 3.70 -9.32 -13.02
C ALA A 48 4.18 -8.27 -12.02
N TRP A 49 4.73 -8.69 -10.88
CA TRP A 49 5.22 -7.76 -9.85
C TRP A 49 6.15 -6.67 -10.39
N LYS A 50 7.02 -6.99 -11.36
CA LYS A 50 7.89 -6.00 -12.00
C LYS A 50 7.10 -4.84 -12.63
N ASP A 51 5.95 -5.12 -13.23
CA ASP A 51 5.11 -4.15 -13.92
C ASP A 51 4.32 -3.33 -12.89
N VAL A 52 3.93 -3.95 -11.78
CA VAL A 52 3.33 -3.26 -10.62
C VAL A 52 4.33 -2.25 -10.04
N ARG A 53 5.60 -2.63 -9.89
CA ARG A 53 6.66 -1.71 -9.42
C ARG A 53 6.91 -0.56 -10.40
N GLU A 54 6.82 -0.82 -11.70
CA GLU A 54 6.95 0.23 -12.72
C GLU A 54 5.85 1.29 -12.53
N VAL A 55 4.59 0.87 -12.34
CA VAL A 55 3.49 1.80 -12.01
C VAL A 55 3.73 2.51 -10.68
N ALA A 56 4.30 1.81 -9.69
CA ALA A 56 4.62 2.41 -8.39
C ALA A 56 5.59 3.60 -8.49
N THR A 57 6.43 3.67 -9.53
CA THR A 57 7.34 4.82 -9.76
C THR A 57 6.60 6.14 -9.94
N GLU A 58 5.37 6.11 -10.47
CA GLU A 58 4.56 7.30 -10.71
C GLU A 58 4.16 8.01 -9.40
N PHE A 59 4.10 7.26 -8.30
CA PHE A 59 3.73 7.79 -6.97
C PHE A 59 4.93 8.35 -6.21
N GLN A 60 6.15 7.94 -6.55
CA GLN A 60 7.35 8.32 -5.82
C GLN A 60 7.57 9.85 -5.75
N PRO A 61 7.42 10.64 -6.84
CA PRO A 61 7.57 12.09 -6.76
C PRO A 61 6.55 12.75 -5.82
N ALA A 62 5.30 12.26 -5.80
CA ALA A 62 4.28 12.78 -4.89
C ALA A 62 4.62 12.47 -3.43
N LEU A 63 5.07 11.24 -3.14
CA LEU A 63 5.50 10.82 -1.80
C LEU A 63 6.67 11.67 -1.29
N GLN A 64 7.67 11.90 -2.13
CA GLN A 64 8.86 12.71 -1.79
C GLN A 64 8.50 14.17 -1.53
N ASN A 65 7.59 14.76 -2.31
CA ASN A 65 7.25 16.18 -2.19
C ASN A 65 6.21 16.47 -1.10
N LEU A 66 5.15 15.66 -1.01
CA LEU A 66 4.01 15.93 -0.15
C LEU A 66 4.15 15.28 1.23
N THR A 67 4.82 14.14 1.31
CA THR A 67 4.94 13.32 2.52
C THR A 67 6.35 12.77 2.73
N PRO A 68 7.40 13.62 2.74
CA PRO A 68 8.79 13.18 2.76
C PRO A 68 9.13 12.29 3.98
N HIS A 69 8.46 12.50 5.11
CA HIS A 69 8.64 11.68 6.31
C HIS A 69 8.11 10.25 6.11
N LEU A 70 6.97 10.07 5.42
CA LEU A 70 6.45 8.73 5.09
C LEU A 70 7.33 8.03 4.06
N PHE A 71 7.83 8.76 3.06
CA PHE A 71 8.79 8.20 2.11
C PHE A 71 10.05 7.71 2.84
N THR A 72 10.59 8.50 3.76
CA THR A 72 11.75 8.12 4.59
C THR A 72 11.48 6.85 5.43
N GLU A 73 10.27 6.72 5.96
CA GLU A 73 9.84 5.51 6.68
C GLU A 73 9.76 4.30 5.74
N MET A 74 9.17 4.44 4.55
CA MET A 74 9.09 3.37 3.54
C MET A 74 10.49 2.89 3.11
N GLU A 75 11.44 3.80 2.93
CA GLU A 75 12.82 3.41 2.64
C GLU A 75 13.46 2.64 3.81
N GLY A 76 13.13 2.99 5.06
CA GLY A 76 13.56 2.23 6.24
C GLY A 76 12.95 0.83 6.28
N ILE A 77 11.66 0.70 5.95
CA ILE A 77 10.97 -0.60 5.86
C ILE A 77 11.65 -1.47 4.80
N ALA A 78 11.93 -0.90 3.62
CA ALA A 78 12.60 -1.59 2.53
C ALA A 78 14.00 -2.08 2.95
N GLU A 79 14.80 -1.22 3.58
CA GLU A 79 16.11 -1.60 4.12
C GLU A 79 16.00 -2.73 5.14
N GLY A 80 15.07 -2.63 6.09
CA GLY A 80 14.88 -3.62 7.15
C GLY A 80 14.42 -4.99 6.62
N ALA A 81 13.58 -4.97 5.58
CA ALA A 81 13.07 -6.18 4.93
C ALA A 81 14.02 -6.74 3.86
N GLY A 82 15.07 -6.01 3.48
CA GLY A 82 15.99 -6.37 2.39
C GLY A 82 15.32 -6.34 1.02
N LEU A 83 14.50 -5.33 0.77
CA LEU A 83 13.71 -5.12 -0.44
C LEU A 83 14.07 -3.78 -1.11
N ASP A 84 13.57 -3.57 -2.32
CA ASP A 84 13.63 -2.26 -2.96
C ASP A 84 12.50 -1.35 -2.40
N VAL A 85 12.73 -0.03 -2.34
CA VAL A 85 11.69 0.90 -1.87
C VAL A 85 10.43 0.85 -2.73
N LEU A 86 10.57 0.56 -4.03
CA LEU A 86 9.43 0.40 -4.93
C LEU A 86 8.54 -0.79 -4.56
N ASP A 87 9.08 -1.83 -3.92
CA ASP A 87 8.25 -2.93 -3.39
C ASP A 87 7.32 -2.43 -2.28
N ILE A 88 7.82 -1.55 -1.42
CA ILE A 88 7.06 -0.98 -0.30
C ILE A 88 6.07 0.08 -0.80
N ILE A 89 6.46 0.89 -1.79
CA ILE A 89 5.54 1.86 -2.43
C ILE A 89 4.41 1.10 -3.14
N ALA A 90 4.72 0.02 -3.87
CA ALA A 90 3.72 -0.82 -4.53
C ALA A 90 2.70 -1.40 -3.52
N LEU A 91 3.16 -1.89 -2.37
CA LEU A 91 2.25 -2.36 -1.31
C LEU A 91 1.39 -1.23 -0.72
N ASN A 92 1.95 -0.03 -0.54
CA ASN A 92 1.19 1.10 0.02
C ASN A 92 0.18 1.69 -0.97
N CYS A 93 0.47 1.68 -2.27
CA CYS A 93 -0.40 2.19 -3.34
C CYS A 93 -1.20 1.07 -4.04
N ARG A 94 -1.27 -0.13 -3.45
CA ARG A 94 -1.84 -1.32 -4.10
C ARG A 94 -3.29 -1.13 -4.57
N SER A 95 -4.10 -0.42 -3.81
CA SER A 95 -5.49 -0.13 -4.16
C SER A 95 -5.57 0.77 -5.39
N GLU A 96 -4.72 1.79 -5.45
CA GLU A 96 -4.62 2.77 -6.51
C GLU A 96 -4.08 2.12 -7.79
N ILE A 97 -3.07 1.26 -7.69
CA ILE A 97 -2.54 0.51 -8.83
C ILE A 97 -3.60 -0.46 -9.36
N ALA A 98 -4.31 -1.15 -8.46
CA ALA A 98 -5.36 -2.07 -8.85
C ALA A 98 -6.52 -1.30 -9.52
N LEU A 99 -7.08 -0.30 -8.86
CA LEU A 99 -8.23 0.50 -9.34
C LEU A 99 -7.92 1.40 -10.53
N GLY A 100 -6.71 1.97 -10.61
CA GLY A 100 -6.31 2.83 -11.73
C GLY A 100 -6.15 2.06 -13.05
N ARG A 101 -5.96 0.74 -12.99
CA ARG A 101 -5.93 -0.18 -14.15
C ARG A 101 -7.17 -1.05 -14.24
N PHE A 102 -7.98 -1.16 -13.18
CA PHE A 102 -9.32 -1.71 -13.28
C PHE A 102 -10.18 -0.72 -14.07
N SER A 103 -10.33 -0.99 -15.35
CA SER A 103 -11.53 -0.56 -16.06
C SER A 103 -12.69 -1.38 -15.48
N ASP A 104 -13.16 -1.01 -14.29
CA ASP A 104 -14.52 -1.34 -13.84
C ASP A 104 -15.40 -0.10 -13.99
N GLY A 105 -16.65 -0.34 -14.38
CA GLY A 105 -17.63 0.72 -14.52
C GLY A 105 -18.26 0.97 -13.16
N CYS A 106 -18.06 2.16 -12.61
CA CYS A 106 -18.86 2.63 -11.48
C CYS A 106 -20.28 2.97 -11.96
N THR A 107 -21.31 2.33 -11.40
CA THR A 107 -22.69 2.84 -11.48
C THR A 107 -23.09 3.39 -10.12
N THR A 108 -23.24 4.71 -10.03
CA THR A 108 -23.77 5.38 -8.85
C THR A 108 -25.17 5.92 -9.15
N LEU A 109 -26.17 5.53 -8.36
CA LEU A 109 -27.54 6.04 -8.46
C LEU A 109 -27.88 6.80 -7.18
N SER A 110 -28.37 8.03 -7.31
CA SER A 110 -28.93 8.81 -6.20
C SER A 110 -30.36 9.24 -6.55
N TRP A 111 -31.28 9.10 -5.61
CA TRP A 111 -32.68 9.52 -5.74
C TRP A 111 -33.12 10.26 -4.49
N LYS A 112 -33.62 11.50 -4.66
CA LYS A 112 -34.20 12.30 -3.57
C LYS A 112 -35.70 12.01 -3.43
N LYS A 113 -36.14 11.48 -2.29
CA LYS A 113 -37.57 11.37 -1.96
C LYS A 113 -37.95 12.48 -0.97
N SER A 114 -38.66 13.49 -1.50
CA SER A 114 -39.23 14.68 -0.83
C SER A 114 -38.28 15.62 -0.07
N GLU A 115 -38.80 16.82 0.24
CA GLU A 115 -38.03 18.03 0.57
C GLU A 115 -37.32 18.04 1.93
N THR A 116 -37.59 17.08 2.83
CA THR A 116 -36.97 17.04 4.17
C THR A 116 -35.57 16.41 4.21
N SER A 117 -35.01 16.00 3.07
CA SER A 117 -33.66 15.44 3.01
C SER A 117 -32.68 16.39 2.30
N ARG A 118 -31.64 16.83 3.00
CA ARG A 118 -30.51 17.61 2.46
C ARG A 118 -29.36 16.68 2.09
N VAL A 119 -28.94 16.71 0.83
CA VAL A 119 -27.67 16.13 0.37
C VAL A 119 -26.65 17.25 0.36
N LEU A 120 -25.54 17.06 1.09
CA LEU A 120 -24.44 18.01 1.14
C LEU A 120 -23.43 17.61 0.05
N SER A 121 -23.22 18.53 -0.90
CA SER A 121 -22.15 18.53 -1.90
C SER A 121 -20.80 18.79 -1.28
#